data_AF-A0A2N5Y6T1-F1
#
_entry.id   AF-A0A2N5Y6T1-F1
#
_cell.length_a   1.000
_cell.length_b   1.000
_cell.length_c   1.000
_cell.angle_alpha   90.00
_cell.angle_beta   90.00
_cell.angle_gamma   90.00
#
_symmetry.space_group_name_H-M   'P 1'
#
loop_
_entity.id
_entity.type
_entity.pdbx_description
1 polymer ?
#
loop_
_entity_poly.entity_id
_entity_poly.type
_entity_poly.pdbx_seq_one_letter_code
_entity_poly.pdbx_strand_id
1 'polypeptide(L)'
;MRTAIATTLIDIEAELRRLSLWDKVPPSSEALASVEPFCIDTLTLPQWLQFVFLPTLYEMLETDAPLPERCAIAPMAEEYFSGSELAVSGLLETLRRIDTLLTRE
;
A
#
# COMPACT_ATOMS: atom_id res chain seq x y z
N MET A 1 -4.97 14.32 -11.55
CA MET A 1 -4.14 13.85 -10.43
C MET A 1 -4.78 12.66 -9.70
N ARG A 2 -6.02 12.79 -9.23
CA ARG A 2 -6.78 11.70 -8.57
C ARG A 2 -6.95 10.43 -9.42
N THR A 3 -7.18 10.57 -10.72
CA THR A 3 -7.21 9.41 -11.65
C THR A 3 -5.88 8.66 -11.69
N ALA A 4 -4.75 9.35 -11.66
CA ALA A 4 -3.44 8.71 -11.67
C ALA A 4 -3.18 7.92 -10.38
N ILE A 5 -3.65 8.44 -9.25
CA ILE A 5 -3.64 7.72 -7.97
C ILE A 5 -4.47 6.45 -8.09
N ALA A 6 -5.74 6.55 -8.53
CA ALA A 6 -6.61 5.39 -8.71
C ALA A 6 -6.00 4.32 -9.61
N THR A 7 -5.41 4.71 -10.76
CA THR A 7 -4.70 3.78 -11.63
C THR A 7 -3.52 3.11 -10.92
N THR A 8 -2.75 3.89 -10.15
CA THR A 8 -1.60 3.36 -9.41
C THR A 8 -2.03 2.38 -8.30
N LEU A 9 -3.17 2.61 -7.64
CA LEU A 9 -3.76 1.67 -6.68
C LEU A 9 -4.14 0.33 -7.34
N ILE A 10 -4.71 0.38 -8.54
CA ILE A 10 -5.03 -0.82 -9.33
C ILE A 10 -3.74 -1.57 -9.71
N ASP A 11 -2.70 -0.84 -10.12
CA ASP A 11 -1.40 -1.43 -10.44
C ASP A 11 -0.76 -2.12 -9.22
N ILE A 12 -0.89 -1.54 -8.01
CA ILE A 12 -0.42 -2.15 -6.76
C ILE A 12 -1.16 -3.46 -6.49
N GLU A 13 -2.49 -3.47 -6.59
CA GLU A 13 -3.31 -4.68 -6.43
C GLU A 13 -2.92 -5.77 -7.43
N ALA A 14 -2.69 -5.40 -8.69
CA ALA A 14 -2.26 -6.32 -9.73
C ALA A 14 -0.89 -6.95 -9.40
N GLU A 15 0.07 -6.14 -8.94
CA GLU A 15 1.40 -6.62 -8.54
C GLU A 15 1.35 -7.52 -7.30
N LEU A 16 0.56 -7.17 -6.29
CA LEU A 16 0.36 -8.01 -5.10
C LEU A 16 -0.21 -9.39 -5.48
N ARG A 17 -1.19 -9.42 -6.39
CA ARG A 17 -1.74 -10.68 -6.93
C ARG A 17 -0.72 -11.46 -7.75
N ARG A 18 0.04 -10.78 -8.61
CA ARG A 18 1.09 -11.40 -9.44
C ARG A 18 2.16 -12.06 -8.59
N LEU A 19 2.52 -11.43 -7.46
CA LEU A 19 3.51 -11.92 -6.51
C LEU A 19 2.94 -12.95 -5.52
N SER A 20 1.66 -13.31 -5.64
CA SER A 20 0.96 -14.19 -4.67
C SER A 20 1.00 -13.67 -3.23
N LEU A 21 1.10 -12.34 -3.07
CA LEU A 21 1.07 -11.65 -1.78
C LEU A 21 -0.34 -11.16 -1.42
N TRP A 22 -1.31 -11.36 -2.32
CA TRP A 22 -2.71 -11.01 -2.10
C TRP A 22 -3.41 -12.05 -1.22
N ASP A 23 -3.80 -11.64 -0.02
CA ASP A 23 -4.47 -12.50 0.93
C ASP A 23 -5.97 -12.58 0.64
N LYS A 24 -6.55 -13.79 0.72
CA LYS A 24 -8.01 -13.95 0.60
C LYS A 24 -8.72 -13.72 1.92
N VAL A 25 -8.01 -13.91 3.02
CA VAL A 25 -8.56 -13.83 4.37
C VAL A 25 -8.11 -12.50 4.97
N PRO A 26 -9.05 -11.61 5.35
CA PRO A 26 -8.68 -10.40 6.06
C PRO A 26 -8.06 -10.74 7.43
N PRO A 27 -7.06 -9.97 7.89
CA PRO A 27 -6.56 -10.07 9.25
C PRO A 27 -7.66 -9.75 10.26
N SER A 28 -7.45 -10.13 11.52
CA SER A 28 -8.42 -9.88 12.58
C SER A 28 -8.65 -8.37 12.77
N SER A 29 -9.85 -8.00 13.20
CA SER A 29 -10.18 -6.59 13.47
C SER A 29 -9.25 -5.97 14.53
N GLU A 30 -8.76 -6.76 15.48
CA GLU A 30 -7.73 -6.33 16.45
C GLU A 30 -6.39 -5.98 15.76
N ALA A 31 -5.95 -6.78 14.79
CA ALA A 31 -4.73 -6.50 14.03
C ALA A 31 -4.88 -5.25 13.14
N LEU A 32 -6.07 -5.05 12.54
CA LEU A 32 -6.39 -3.84 11.78
C LEU A 32 -6.50 -2.59 12.67
N ALA A 33 -6.80 -2.76 13.96
CA ALA A 33 -6.94 -1.67 14.92
C ALA A 33 -5.62 -1.30 15.62
N SER A 34 -4.47 -1.78 15.12
CA SER A 34 -3.17 -1.37 15.67
C SER A 34 -2.96 0.13 15.53
N VAL A 35 -2.37 0.72 16.56
CA VAL A 35 -2.02 2.15 16.65
C VAL A 35 -0.61 2.44 16.14
N GLU A 36 0.19 1.39 15.91
CA GLU A 36 1.55 1.52 15.39
C GLU A 36 1.52 1.95 13.91
N PRO A 37 2.51 2.73 13.45
CA PRO A 37 2.59 3.14 12.05
C PRO A 37 2.64 1.90 11.14
N PHE A 38 1.83 1.89 10.08
CA PHE A 38 1.68 0.77 9.14
C PHE A 38 1.22 -0.56 9.77
N CYS A 39 0.73 -0.54 11.02
CA CYS A 39 0.39 -1.76 11.78
C CYS A 39 1.53 -2.80 11.77
N ILE A 40 2.80 -2.35 11.77
CA ILE A 40 3.98 -3.22 11.60
C ILE A 40 4.11 -4.33 12.66
N ASP A 41 3.46 -4.16 13.80
CA ASP A 41 3.45 -5.11 14.90
C ASP A 41 2.50 -6.29 14.66
N THR A 42 1.46 -6.09 13.84
CA THR A 42 0.32 -7.00 13.69
C THR A 42 0.09 -7.45 12.26
N LEU A 43 0.49 -6.67 11.27
CA LEU A 43 0.27 -6.92 9.85
C LEU A 43 1.58 -7.03 9.09
N THR A 44 1.57 -7.88 8.06
CA THR A 44 2.60 -7.82 7.02
C THR A 44 2.34 -6.64 6.09
N LEU A 45 3.39 -6.14 5.44
CA LEU A 45 3.26 -5.02 4.51
C LEU A 45 2.21 -5.27 3.39
N PRO A 46 2.14 -6.45 2.74
CA PRO A 46 1.08 -6.73 1.76
C PRO A 46 -0.33 -6.68 2.35
N GLN A 47 -0.52 -7.16 3.58
CA GLN A 47 -1.81 -7.11 4.27
C GLN A 47 -2.21 -5.68 4.61
N TRP A 48 -1.28 -4.88 5.14
CA TRP A 48 -1.54 -3.46 5.38
C TRP A 48 -1.87 -2.73 4.07
N LEU A 49 -1.13 -2.99 2.98
CA LEU A 49 -1.42 -2.43 1.67
C LEU A 49 -2.84 -2.78 1.20
N GLN A 50 -3.20 -4.06 1.30
CA GLN A 50 -4.47 -4.57 0.80
C GLN A 50 -5.67 -4.12 1.64
N PHE A 51 -5.58 -4.20 2.97
CA PHE A 51 -6.73 -4.05 3.86
C PHE A 51 -6.84 -2.69 4.52
N VAL A 52 -5.76 -1.90 4.54
CA VAL A 52 -5.75 -0.55 5.11
C VAL A 52 -5.52 0.48 4.02
N PHE A 53 -4.38 0.40 3.32
CA PHE A 53 -3.96 1.46 2.41
C PHE A 53 -4.86 1.62 1.18
N LEU A 54 -5.09 0.54 0.42
CA LEU A 54 -5.96 0.56 -0.76
C LEU A 54 -7.37 1.08 -0.44
N PRO A 55 -8.14 0.48 0.50
CA PRO A 55 -9.50 0.93 0.78
C PRO A 55 -9.54 2.35 1.34
N THR A 56 -8.58 2.74 2.19
CA THR A 56 -8.51 4.12 2.72
C THR A 56 -8.36 5.14 1.59
N LEU A 57 -7.43 4.90 0.65
CA LEU A 57 -7.24 5.83 -0.46
C LEU A 57 -8.40 5.82 -1.44
N TYR A 58 -9.03 4.68 -1.70
CA TYR A 58 -10.25 4.64 -2.52
C TYR A 58 -11.37 5.47 -1.87
N GLU A 59 -11.62 5.32 -0.58
CA GLU A 59 -12.62 6.11 0.14
C GLU A 59 -12.30 7.60 0.08
N MET A 60 -11.04 7.98 0.30
CA MET A 60 -10.62 9.39 0.20
C MET A 60 -10.83 9.95 -1.21
N LEU A 61 -10.55 9.15 -2.25
CA LEU A 61 -10.82 9.51 -3.64
C LEU A 61 -12.31 9.65 -3.90
N GLU A 62 -13.16 8.76 -3.40
CA GLU A 62 -14.61 8.82 -3.59
C GLU A 62 -15.25 10.02 -2.86
N THR A 63 -14.77 10.34 -1.67
CA THR A 63 -15.33 11.38 -0.80
C THR A 63 -14.76 12.79 -1.03
N ASP A 64 -13.87 12.95 -2.01
CA ASP A 64 -13.07 14.16 -2.22
C ASP A 64 -12.27 14.63 -0.98
N ALA A 65 -11.95 13.70 -0.08
CA ALA A 65 -11.20 13.98 1.13
C ALA A 65 -9.75 14.41 0.83
N PRO A 66 -9.12 15.19 1.74
CA PRO A 66 -7.72 15.56 1.63
C PRO A 66 -6.83 14.31 1.74
N LEU A 67 -6.02 14.07 0.72
CA LEU A 67 -5.07 12.96 0.67
C LEU A 67 -3.92 13.17 1.67
N PRO A 68 -3.27 12.09 2.16
CA PRO A 68 -2.13 12.23 3.06
C PRO A 68 -0.99 13.03 2.40
N GLU A 69 -0.48 14.03 3.10
CA GLU A 69 0.56 14.95 2.58
C GLU A 69 1.96 14.31 2.55
N ARG A 70 2.16 13.21 3.28
CA ARG A 70 3.41 12.44 3.28
C ARG A 70 3.10 10.96 3.24
N CYS A 71 3.65 10.27 2.24
CA CYS A 71 3.65 8.82 2.16
C CYS A 71 5.04 8.34 1.77
N ALA A 72 5.57 7.36 2.51
CA ALA A 72 6.89 6.79 2.30
C ALA A 72 6.81 5.27 2.48
N ILE A 73 6.03 4.63 1.63
CA ILE A 73 5.79 3.19 1.66
C ILE A 73 6.89 2.43 0.92
N ALA A 74 7.41 2.99 -0.17
CA ALA A 74 8.49 2.41 -0.96
C ALA A 74 9.72 2.02 -0.13
N PRO A 75 10.30 2.88 0.73
CA PRO A 75 11.46 2.48 1.53
C PRO A 75 11.13 1.33 2.49
N MET A 76 9.93 1.32 3.07
CA MET A 76 9.49 0.22 3.94
C MET A 76 9.32 -1.09 3.14
N ALA A 77 8.81 -1.01 1.92
CA ALA A 77 8.71 -2.16 1.01
C ALA A 77 10.08 -2.69 0.60
N GLU A 78 11.02 -1.80 0.32
CA GLU A 78 12.41 -2.17 0.01
C GLU A 78 13.07 -2.90 1.18
N GLU A 79 12.88 -2.43 2.41
CA GLU A 79 13.37 -3.13 3.60
C GLU A 79 12.65 -4.46 3.82
N TYR A 80 11.33 -4.52 3.68
CA TYR A 80 10.55 -5.75 3.88
C TYR A 80 10.93 -6.85 2.89
N PHE A 81 11.16 -6.50 1.63
CA PHE A 81 11.57 -7.43 0.59
C PHE A 81 13.10 -7.54 0.46
N SER A 82 13.87 -6.88 1.32
CA SER A 82 15.33 -6.95 1.32
C SER A 82 15.76 -8.39 1.58
N GLY A 83 16.43 -9.00 0.61
CA GLY A 83 16.85 -10.40 0.66
C GLY A 83 15.79 -11.42 0.23
N SER A 84 14.63 -10.99 -0.27
CA SER A 84 13.67 -11.87 -0.92
C SER A 84 14.09 -12.21 -2.36
N GLU A 85 13.85 -13.44 -2.80
CA GLU A 85 14.03 -13.85 -4.21
C GLU A 85 12.83 -13.43 -5.09
N LEU A 86 11.80 -12.80 -4.52
CA LEU A 86 10.63 -12.34 -5.25
C LEU A 86 10.99 -11.19 -6.19
N ALA A 87 10.45 -11.24 -7.41
CA ALA A 87 10.60 -10.18 -8.41
C ALA A 87 9.68 -8.98 -8.09
N VAL A 88 9.96 -8.29 -6.99
CA VAL A 88 9.16 -7.16 -6.46
C VAL A 88 9.44 -5.82 -7.13
N SER A 89 10.31 -5.77 -8.15
CA SER A 89 10.67 -4.53 -8.85
C SER A 89 9.45 -3.77 -9.38
N GLY A 90 8.48 -4.48 -9.95
CA GLY A 90 7.21 -3.91 -10.40
C GLY A 90 6.43 -3.27 -9.25
N LEU A 91 6.19 -4.03 -8.18
CA LEU A 91 5.53 -3.54 -6.97
C LEU A 91 6.23 -2.29 -6.39
N LEU A 92 7.55 -2.34 -6.23
CA LEU A 92 8.34 -1.22 -5.70
C LEU A 92 8.24 0.03 -6.57
N GLU A 93 8.27 -0.11 -7.89
CA GLU A 93 8.10 1.02 -8.81
C GLU A 93 6.72 1.67 -8.64
N THR A 94 5.67 0.85 -8.55
CA THR A 94 4.30 1.33 -8.34
C THR A 94 4.15 2.00 -6.96
N LEU A 95 4.80 1.47 -5.93
CA LEU A 95 4.84 2.06 -4.58
C LEU A 95 5.56 3.42 -4.57
N ARG A 96 6.71 3.54 -5.23
CA ARG A 96 7.41 4.83 -5.37
C ARG A 96 6.58 5.86 -6.13
N ARG A 97 5.84 5.40 -7.14
CA ARG A 97 4.95 6.24 -7.92
C ARG A 97 3.81 6.78 -7.07
N ILE A 98 3.16 5.95 -6.25
CA ILE A 98 2.10 6.43 -5.36
C ILE A 98 2.65 7.39 -4.29
N ASP A 99 3.81 7.09 -3.70
CA ASP A 99 4.46 7.97 -2.73
C ASP A 99 4.72 9.36 -3.32
N THR A 100 5.18 9.42 -4.57
CA THR A 100 5.42 10.69 -5.29
C THR A 100 4.12 11.40 -5.66
N LEU A 101 3.05 10.66 -5.99
CA LEU A 101 1.75 11.24 -6.32
C LEU A 101 1.04 11.82 -5.10
N LEU A 102 1.24 11.22 -3.92
CA LEU A 102 0.68 11.66 -2.65
C LEU A 102 1.52 12.77 -2.01
N THR A 103 2.85 12.66 -2.08
CA THR A 103 3.78 13.68 -1.56
C THR A 103 3.80 14.86 -2.53
N ARG A 104 3.06 15.91 -2.19
CA ARG A 104 3.18 17.22 -2.85
C ARG A 104 4.23 18.05 -2.13
N GLU A 105 5.18 18.60 -2.89
CA GLU A 105 6.05 19.70 -2.44
C GLU A 105 5.26 21.00 -2.29
#